data_AF-A0A7Y2CS07-F1
#
_entry.id   AF-A0A7Y2CS07-F1
#
_cell.length_a   1.000
_cell.length_b   1.000
_cell.length_c   1.000
_cell.angle_alpha   90.00
_cell.angle_beta   90.00
_cell.angle_gamma   90.00
#
_symmetry.space_group_name_H-M   'P 1'
#
loop_
_entity.id
_entity.type
_entity.pdbx_description
1 polymer ?
#
loop_
_entity_poly.entity_id
_entity_poly.type
_entity_poly.pdbx_seq_one_letter_code
_entity_poly.pdbx_strand_id
1 'polypeptide(L)' 'EVTLRWDTPGDLPFPMPVDVDVDGTTRRVSMEMGSAQIPLTELDTEPAVDPLNWILKDEG' A
#
# COMPACT_ATOMS: atom_id res chain seq x y z
N GLU A 1 3.32 -3.65 12.92
CA GLU A 1 3.43 -2.90 11.65
C GLU A 1 2.25 -3.26 10.77
N VAL A 2 1.94 -2.44 9.78
CA VAL A 2 1.03 -2.82 8.69
C VAL A 2 1.89 -3.14 7.48
N THR A 3 1.66 -4.30 6.88
CA THR A 3 2.39 -4.74 5.69
C THR A 3 1.48 -4.63 4.48
N LEU A 4 1.93 -3.86 3.49
CA LEU A 4 1.32 -3.80 2.17
C LEU A 4 2.02 -4.80 1.27
N ARG A 5 1.25 -5.53 0.47
CA ARG A 5 1.79 -6.49 -0.52
C ARG A 5 0.88 -6.53 -1.75
N TRP A 6 1.51 -6.56 -2.92
CA TRP A 6 0.83 -6.89 -4.17
C TRP A 6 0.58 -8.39 -4.26
N ASP A 7 -0.68 -8.76 -4.49
CA ASP A 7 -1.03 -10.12 -4.89
C ASP A 7 -0.76 -10.28 -6.38
N THR A 8 0.14 -11.18 -6.74
CA THR A 8 0.60 -11.36 -8.12
C THR A 8 0.75 -12.83 -8.46
N PRO A 9 0.54 -13.22 -9.74
CA PRO A 9 0.78 -14.59 -10.16
C PRO A 9 2.23 -15.01 -9.89
N GLY A 10 2.40 -16.05 -9.09
CA GLY A 10 3.72 -16.61 -8.78
C GLY A 10 4.62 -15.71 -7.93
N ASP A 11 4.05 -14.77 -7.15
CA ASP A 11 4.78 -13.88 -6.23
C ASP A 11 5.87 -13.04 -6.92
N LEU A 12 5.60 -12.63 -8.16
CA LEU A 12 6.53 -11.83 -8.94
C LEU A 12 6.67 -10.41 -8.35
N PRO A 13 7.87 -9.81 -8.40
CA PRO A 13 8.04 -8.42 -7.98
C PRO A 13 7.15 -7.49 -8.81
N PHE A 14 6.40 -6.64 -8.11
CA PHE A 14 5.58 -5.61 -8.75
C PHE A 14 5.87 -4.25 -8.10
N PRO A 15 6.80 -3.45 -8.66
CA PRO A 15 7.29 -2.22 -8.06
C PRO A 15 6.33 -1.03 -8.25
N MET A 16 5.02 -1.27 -8.27
CA MET A 16 4.03 -0.21 -8.43
C MET A 16 3.82 0.49 -7.09
N PRO A 17 4.11 1.79 -6.97
CA PRO A 17 3.91 2.52 -5.73
C PRO A 17 2.42 2.68 -5.42
N VAL A 18 2.09 2.83 -4.14
CA VAL A 18 0.71 2.94 -3.66
C VAL A 18 0.56 4.22 -2.86
N ASP A 19 -0.50 4.98 -3.12
CA ASP A 19 -0.85 6.13 -2.29
C ASP A 19 -1.58 5.63 -1.04
N VAL A 20 -1.12 6.06 0.12
CA VAL A 20 -1.65 5.65 1.42
C VAL A 20 -1.93 6.90 2.22
N ASP A 21 -3.17 7.04 2.69
CA ASP A 21 -3.52 8.06 3.67
C ASP A 21 -3.21 7.54 5.07
N VAL A 22 -2.36 8.29 5.77
CA VAL A 22 -1.99 8.05 7.15
C VAL A 22 -2.41 9.27 7.96
N ASP A 23 -3.44 9.10 8.78
CA ASP A 23 -3.99 10.13 9.67
C ASP A 23 -4.24 11.48 8.96
N GLY A 24 -4.82 11.43 7.75
CA GLY A 24 -5.17 12.60 6.95
C GLY A 24 -4.03 13.14 6.09
N THR A 25 -2.86 12.50 6.11
CA THR A 25 -1.74 12.80 5.20
C THR A 25 -1.58 11.68 4.18
N THR A 26 -1.90 11.98 2.92
CA THR A 26 -1.62 11.07 1.81
C THR A 26 -0.14 11.12 1.43
N ARG A 27 0.51 9.95 1.44
CA ARG A 27 1.89 9.78 0.98
C ARG A 27 2.02 8.62 0.00
N ARG A 28 2.98 8.74 -0.91
CA ARG A 28 3.31 7.68 -1.87
C ARG A 28 4.30 6.69 -1.26
N VAL A 29 3.90 5.44 -1.13
CA VAL A 29 4.71 4.34 -0.59
C VAL A 29 5.37 3.58 -1.75
N SER A 30 6.70 3.45 -1.70
CA SER A 30 7.45 2.63 -2.66
C SER A 30 7.26 1.15 -2.34
N MET A 31 7.03 0.32 -3.36
CA MET A 31 6.75 -1.11 -3.25
C MET A 31 7.77 -1.95 -4.03
N GLU A 32 9.07 -1.60 -3.98
CA GLU A 32 10.12 -2.11 -4.90
C GLU A 32 10.12 -3.64 -5.10
N MET A 33 9.84 -4.41 -4.04
CA MET A 33 9.77 -5.87 -4.08
C MET A 33 8.33 -6.40 -4.00
N GLY A 34 7.37 -5.62 -4.47
CA GLY A 34 5.96 -5.93 -4.32
C GLY A 34 5.42 -5.76 -2.89
N SER A 35 6.20 -5.19 -1.96
CA SER A 35 5.79 -5.01 -0.56
C SER A 35 6.41 -3.77 0.09
N ALA A 36 5.76 -3.30 1.14
CA ALA A 36 6.23 -2.22 2.01
C ALA A 36 5.72 -2.41 3.44
N GLN A 37 6.42 -1.83 4.40
CA GLN A 37 6.03 -1.82 5.82
C GLN A 37 5.76 -0.40 6.27
N ILE A 38 4.65 -0.23 6.99
CA ILE A 38 4.31 1.00 7.68
C ILE A 38 4.41 0.74 9.19
N PRO A 39 5.34 1.39 9.90
CA PRO A 39 5.46 1.25 11.35
C PRO A 39 4.17 1.66 12.07
N LEU A 40 3.77 0.92 13.11
CA LEU A 40 2.58 1.29 13.92
C LEU A 40 2.78 2.62 14.66
N THR A 41 4.03 3.03 14.88
CA THR A 41 4.36 4.33 15.47
C THR A 41 3.98 5.51 14.58
N GLU A 42 3.68 5.24 13.31
CA GLU A 42 3.21 6.24 12.34
C GLU A 42 1.69 6.17 12.15
N LEU A 43 0.97 5.31 12.89
CA LEU A 43 -0.45 5.05 12.70
C LEU A 43 -1.20 5.30 14.02
N ASP A 44 -2.00 6.35 14.08
CA ASP A 44 -3.02 6.51 15.13
C ASP A 44 -4.31 5.75 14.75
N THR A 45 -4.56 5.60 13.45
CA THR A 45 -5.70 4.88 12.88
C THR A 45 -5.29 3.91 11.77
N GLU A 46 -6.24 3.08 11.31
CA GLU A 46 -5.99 2.18 10.18
C GLU A 46 -5.83 2.99 8.88
N PRO A 47 -4.70 2.85 8.15
CA PRO A 47 -4.43 3.68 6.98
C PRO A 47 -5.37 3.35 5.82
N ALA A 48 -5.80 4.36 5.07
CA ALA A 48 -6.58 4.16 3.87
C ALA A 48 -5.66 3.92 2.66
N VAL A 49 -5.77 2.74 2.06
CA VAL A 49 -4.97 2.35 0.88
C VAL A 49 -5.68 2.77 -0.39
N ASP A 50 -4.97 3.45 -1.28
CA ASP A 50 -5.49 3.98 -2.55
C ASP A 50 -6.79 4.80 -2.36
N PRO A 51 -6.74 5.89 -1.57
CA PRO A 51 -7.92 6.64 -1.16
C PRO A 51 -8.67 7.30 -2.33
N LEU A 52 -7.98 7.52 -3.46
CA LEU A 52 -8.56 8.10 -4.69
C LEU A 52 -9.00 7.04 -5.70
N ASN A 53 -8.82 5.75 -5.39
CA ASN A 53 -9.19 4.61 -6.20
C ASN A 53 -8.62 4.66 -7.64
N TRP A 54 -7.31 4.93 -7.75
CA TRP A 54 -6.61 5.03 -9.05
C TRP A 54 -5.90 3.75 -9.44
N ILE A 55 -5.69 2.84 -8.49
CA ILE A 55 -5.18 1.51 -8.78
C ILE A 55 -6.32 0.68 -9.33
N LEU A 56 -6.13 0.13 -10.53
CA LEU A 56 -7.03 -0.88 -11.06
C LEU A 56 -6.86 -2.16 -10.24
N LYS A 57 -7.90 -2.51 -9.49
CA LYS A 57 -7.97 -3.72 -8.68
C LYS A 57 -8.75 -4.78 -9.46
N ASP A 58 -8.34 -6.03 -9.31
CA ASP A 58 -9.20 -7.14 -9.67
C ASP A 58 -10.36 -7.22 -8.65
N GLU A 59 -11.58 -7.51 -9.11
CA GLU A 59 -12.74 -7.57 -8.21
C GLU A 59 -12.88 -8.92 -7.48
N GLY A 60 -12.04 -9.91 -7.84
CA GLY A 60 -12.07 -11.27 -7.28
C GLY A 60 -13.16 -12.15 -7.87
#